data_AF-A0A3N5P389-F1
#
_entry.id   AF-A0A3N5P389-F1
#
_cell.length_a   1.000
_cell.length_b   1.000
_cell.length_c   1.000
_cell.angle_alpha   90.00
_cell.angle_beta   90.00
_cell.angle_gamma   90.00
#
_symmetry.space_group_name_H-M   'P 1'
#
loop_
_entity.id
_entity.type
_entity.pdbx_description
1 polymer ?
#
loop_
_entity_poly.entity_id
_entity_poly.type
_entity_poly.pdbx_seq_one_letter_code
_entity_poly.pdbx_strand_id
1 'polypeptide(L)'
;MKSAFEAASRGRAFVGEWRDDEADAFGVADRVLQCARAVDLVVAAQTDPQWAGSDSLDVADRLAMESGRPVLIVPNTGAHAGVGDKVLVAWNARREAVRAVFDALPILQRAKEVKVGWINPPSEHDVAQDIPAADICA
;
A
#
# COMPACT_ATOMS: atom_id res chain seq x y z
N MET A 1 13.46 -11.87 15.22
CA MET A 1 13.12 -11.12 13.99
C MET A 1 14.32 -10.92 13.07
N LYS A 2 15.45 -10.40 13.56
CA LYS A 2 16.70 -10.24 12.76
C LYS A 2 17.14 -11.51 12.01
N SER A 3 17.20 -12.66 12.69
CA SER A 3 17.59 -13.93 12.05
C SER A 3 16.67 -14.36 10.90
N ALA A 4 15.37 -14.10 11.02
CA ALA A 4 14.39 -14.39 9.96
C ALA A 4 14.58 -13.44 8.76
N PHE A 5 14.83 -12.16 9.02
CA PHE A 5 15.16 -11.18 7.97
C PHE A 5 16.45 -11.56 7.22
N GLU A 6 17.51 -11.89 7.94
CA GLU A 6 18.78 -12.33 7.36
C GLU A 6 18.62 -13.61 6.53
N ALA A 7 17.81 -14.56 6.99
CA ALA A 7 17.50 -15.76 6.23
C ALA A 7 16.72 -15.44 4.94
N ALA A 8 15.75 -14.51 5.00
CA ALA A 8 14.92 -14.13 3.85
C ALA A 8 15.69 -13.32 2.79
N SER A 9 16.66 -12.50 3.22
CA SER A 9 17.49 -11.64 2.36
C SER A 9 18.72 -12.34 1.79
N ARG A 10 19.17 -13.45 2.40
CA ARG A 10 20.36 -14.19 1.96
C ARG A 10 20.23 -14.67 0.51
N GLY A 11 21.27 -14.40 -0.30
CA GLY A 11 21.35 -14.85 -1.69
C GLY A 11 20.36 -14.15 -2.63
N ARG A 12 19.70 -13.08 -2.19
CA ARG A 12 18.86 -12.24 -3.04
C ARG A 12 19.71 -11.23 -3.80
N ALA A 13 19.19 -10.75 -4.93
CA ALA A 13 19.87 -9.79 -5.80
C ALA A 13 19.89 -8.34 -5.23
N PHE A 14 19.43 -8.12 -4.00
CA PHE A 14 19.39 -6.81 -3.36
C PHE A 14 20.25 -6.79 -2.09
N VAL A 15 20.71 -5.61 -1.71
CA VAL A 15 21.39 -5.38 -0.42
C VAL A 15 20.31 -5.18 0.66
N GLY A 16 20.35 -6.00 1.70
CA GLY A 16 19.45 -5.88 2.86
C GLY A 16 20.18 -5.30 4.06
N GLU A 17 19.54 -4.37 4.76
CA GLU A 17 20.01 -3.82 6.03
C GLU A 17 18.93 -4.06 7.10
N TRP A 18 19.32 -4.59 8.25
CA TRP A 18 18.45 -4.65 9.43
C TRP A 18 18.72 -3.43 10.30
N ARG A 19 17.67 -2.68 10.62
CA ARG A 19 17.69 -1.58 11.60
C ARG A 19 16.79 -1.93 12.77
N ASP A 20 17.31 -1.68 13.96
CA ASP A 20 16.58 -1.76 15.22
C ASP A 20 16.65 -0.36 15.83
N ASP A 21 15.51 0.25 16.11
CA ASP A 21 15.41 1.63 16.58
C ASP A 21 14.38 1.71 17.70
N GLU A 22 14.66 2.54 18.71
CA GLU A 22 13.74 2.79 19.80
C GLU A 22 12.86 3.98 19.43
N ALA A 23 11.56 3.75 19.47
CA ALA A 23 10.54 4.79 19.33
C ALA A 23 9.54 4.65 20.47
N ASP A 24 9.02 5.79 20.94
CA ASP A 24 7.79 5.76 21.72
C ASP A 24 6.63 5.30 20.83
N ALA A 25 5.48 4.99 21.45
CA ALA A 25 4.34 4.41 20.74
C ALA A 25 3.84 5.28 19.56
N PHE A 26 4.13 6.58 19.56
CA PHE A 26 3.70 7.51 18.52
C PHE A 26 4.78 7.79 17.46
N GLY A 27 6.05 7.55 17.78
CA GLY A 27 7.20 7.84 16.91
C GLY A 27 7.56 6.74 15.92
N VAL A 28 6.93 5.56 16.00
CA VAL A 28 7.23 4.43 15.09
C VAL A 28 7.03 4.82 13.62
N ALA A 29 5.90 5.46 13.30
CA ALA A 29 5.62 5.93 11.95
C ALA A 29 6.65 6.97 11.50
N ASP A 30 7.00 7.93 12.37
CA ASP A 30 7.96 8.99 12.05
C ASP A 30 9.35 8.45 11.68
N ARG A 31 9.83 7.40 12.38
CA ARG A 31 11.09 6.73 12.04
C ARG A 31 11.07 6.09 10.66
N VAL A 32 9.97 5.42 10.32
CA VAL A 32 9.82 4.80 9.00
C VAL A 32 9.65 5.87 7.91
N LEU A 33 8.90 6.95 8.18
CA LEU A 33 8.70 8.08 7.26
C LEU A 33 10.03 8.81 6.92
N GLN A 34 10.95 8.92 7.88
CA GLN A 34 12.29 9.43 7.62
C GLN A 34 13.04 8.59 6.58
N CYS A 35 12.92 7.26 6.67
CA CYS A 35 13.53 6.33 5.72
C CYS A 35 12.80 6.30 4.37
N ALA A 36 11.46 6.47 4.36
CA ALA A 36 10.62 6.37 3.18
C ALA A 36 11.04 7.32 2.05
N ARG A 37 11.66 8.46 2.38
CA ARG A 37 12.13 9.44 1.38
C ARG A 37 13.16 8.88 0.40
N ALA A 38 13.93 7.88 0.84
CA ALA A 38 15.05 7.30 0.11
C ALA A 38 14.74 5.91 -0.50
N VAL A 39 13.46 5.52 -0.57
CA VAL A 39 13.04 4.24 -1.15
C VAL A 39 11.94 4.44 -2.18
N ASP A 40 11.78 3.46 -3.07
CA ASP A 40 10.74 3.48 -4.11
C ASP A 40 9.43 2.82 -3.66
N LEU A 41 9.47 2.01 -2.58
CA LEU A 41 8.32 1.28 -2.04
C LEU A 41 8.49 1.06 -0.53
N VAL A 42 7.41 1.25 0.24
CA VAL A 42 7.33 0.83 1.64
C VAL A 42 6.47 -0.43 1.74
N VAL A 43 6.97 -1.45 2.44
CA VAL A 43 6.19 -2.65 2.77
C VAL A 43 5.95 -2.65 4.28
N ALA A 44 4.70 -2.64 4.69
CA ALA A 44 4.30 -2.55 6.10
C ALA A 44 3.28 -3.65 6.43
N ALA A 45 3.24 -4.09 7.69
CA ALA A 45 2.18 -4.96 8.16
C ALA A 45 0.91 -4.15 8.43
N GLN A 46 -0.26 -4.73 8.14
CA GLN A 46 -1.54 -4.21 8.60
C GLN A 46 -1.56 -4.23 10.13
N THR A 47 -2.07 -3.17 10.76
CA THR A 47 -2.31 -3.13 12.20
C THR A 47 -3.14 -4.35 12.62
N ASP A 48 -2.67 -5.10 13.63
CA ASP A 48 -3.41 -6.20 14.21
C ASP A 48 -4.45 -5.65 15.19
N PRO A 49 -5.77 -5.77 14.90
CA PRO A 49 -6.81 -5.25 15.78
C PRO A 49 -6.83 -5.98 17.13
N GLN A 50 -6.28 -7.20 17.22
CA GLN A 50 -6.23 -7.96 18.48
C GLN A 50 -5.08 -7.54 19.39
N TRP A 51 -4.13 -6.74 18.89
CA TRP A 51 -3.01 -6.28 19.69
C TRP A 51 -3.42 -5.12 20.61
N ALA A 52 -3.03 -5.18 21.89
CA ALA A 52 -3.32 -4.13 22.85
C ALA A 52 -2.65 -2.81 22.42
N GLY A 53 -3.46 -1.75 22.22
CA GLY A 53 -2.98 -0.45 21.75
C GLY A 53 -3.09 -0.23 20.24
N SER A 54 -3.64 -1.20 19.48
CA SER A 54 -3.88 -1.09 18.04
C SER A 54 -4.71 0.13 17.64
N ASP A 55 -5.71 0.49 18.45
CA ASP A 55 -6.55 1.69 18.24
C ASP A 55 -5.76 3.01 18.27
N SER A 56 -4.58 3.01 18.89
CA SER A 56 -3.70 4.18 18.99
C SER A 56 -2.54 4.14 17.99
N LEU A 57 -2.44 3.06 17.20
CA LEU A 57 -1.36 2.83 16.26
C LEU A 57 -1.86 2.90 14.83
N ASP A 58 -1.64 4.06 14.24
CA ASP A 58 -2.00 4.42 12.88
C ASP A 58 -0.81 4.27 11.90
N VAL A 59 0.18 3.43 12.24
CA VAL A 59 1.44 3.34 11.48
C VAL A 59 1.21 3.08 9.99
N ALA A 60 0.36 2.12 9.65
CA ALA A 60 0.06 1.80 8.25
C ALA A 60 -0.66 2.96 7.54
N ASP A 61 -1.60 3.62 8.22
CA ASP A 61 -2.37 4.74 7.69
C ASP A 61 -1.50 5.98 7.48
N ARG A 62 -0.69 6.34 8.48
CA ARG A 62 0.29 7.43 8.39
C ARG A 62 1.31 7.17 7.28
N LEU A 63 1.79 5.94 7.12
CA LEU A 63 2.66 5.62 6.00
C LEU A 63 1.94 5.82 4.66
N ALA A 64 0.70 5.37 4.52
CA ALA A 64 -0.07 5.55 3.28
C ALA A 64 -0.34 7.02 2.97
N MET A 65 -0.59 7.86 3.99
CA MET A 65 -0.93 9.26 3.83
C MET A 65 0.29 10.19 3.74
N GLU A 66 1.36 9.93 4.48
CA GLU A 66 2.46 10.87 4.71
C GLU A 66 3.77 10.48 4.01
N SER A 67 3.97 9.22 3.60
CA SER A 67 5.27 8.76 3.08
C SER A 67 5.69 9.39 1.75
N GLY A 68 4.72 9.86 0.95
CA GLY A 68 4.98 10.31 -0.42
C GLY A 68 5.47 9.19 -1.34
N ARG A 69 5.41 7.92 -0.92
CA ARG A 69 5.78 6.72 -1.68
C ARG A 69 4.61 5.75 -1.76
N PRO A 70 4.62 4.78 -2.69
CA PRO A 70 3.69 3.67 -2.60
C PRO A 70 3.92 2.88 -1.32
N VAL A 71 2.82 2.44 -0.72
CA VAL A 71 2.81 1.60 0.47
C VAL A 71 2.05 0.31 0.16
N LEU A 72 2.73 -0.82 0.29
CA LEU A 72 2.14 -2.15 0.23
C LEU A 72 1.89 -2.63 1.66
N ILE A 73 0.61 -2.68 2.03
CA ILE A 73 0.18 -3.18 3.34
C ILE A 73 -0.06 -4.69 3.22
N VAL A 74 0.70 -5.47 4.00
CA VAL A 74 0.58 -6.93 4.09
C VAL A 74 -0.46 -7.28 5.15
N PRO A 75 -1.53 -8.02 4.81
CA PRO A 75 -2.55 -8.39 5.79
C PRO A 75 -1.96 -9.16 6.97
N ASN A 76 -2.46 -8.90 8.17
CA ASN A 76 -2.02 -9.58 9.41
C ASN A 76 -2.50 -11.05 9.49
N THR A 77 -3.39 -11.46 8.60
CA THR A 77 -4.03 -12.77 8.58
C THR A 77 -4.03 -13.38 7.18
N GLY A 78 -4.08 -14.70 7.14
CA GLY A 78 -4.06 -15.49 5.90
C GLY A 78 -2.65 -15.76 5.37
N ALA A 79 -2.55 -16.79 4.53
CA ALA A 79 -1.34 -17.10 3.78
C ALA A 79 -1.52 -16.61 2.34
N HIS A 80 -0.59 -15.77 1.87
CA HIS A 80 -0.65 -15.15 0.55
C HIS A 80 0.46 -15.74 -0.33
N ALA A 81 0.09 -16.56 -1.31
CA ALA A 81 1.04 -17.25 -2.20
C ALA A 81 1.72 -16.31 -3.22
N GLY A 82 1.19 -15.11 -3.41
CA GLY A 82 1.69 -14.11 -4.33
C GLY A 82 0.93 -12.80 -4.20
N VAL A 83 1.40 -11.76 -4.90
CA VAL A 83 0.79 -10.42 -4.91
C VAL A 83 0.47 -10.05 -6.36
N GLY A 84 -0.72 -9.49 -6.59
CA GLY A 84 -1.02 -8.79 -7.84
C GLY A 84 -1.56 -9.62 -9.00
N ASP A 85 -1.87 -10.91 -8.82
CA ASP A 85 -2.48 -11.73 -9.89
C ASP A 85 -3.85 -11.19 -10.33
N LYS A 86 -4.66 -10.75 -9.35
CA LYS A 86 -5.96 -10.11 -9.54
C LYS A 86 -5.98 -8.81 -8.78
N VAL A 87 -6.11 -7.69 -9.50
CA VAL A 87 -6.06 -6.35 -8.90
C VAL A 87 -7.41 -5.66 -9.06
N LEU A 88 -7.90 -5.10 -7.96
CA LEU A 88 -9.02 -4.16 -7.97
C LEU A 88 -8.47 -2.75 -7.76
N VAL A 89 -8.71 -1.87 -8.72
CA VAL A 89 -8.39 -0.44 -8.63
C VAL A 89 -9.65 0.29 -8.17
N ALA A 90 -9.58 0.90 -6.99
CA ALA A 90 -10.59 1.86 -6.54
C ALA A 90 -10.30 3.21 -7.21
N TRP A 91 -11.08 3.54 -8.24
CA TRP A 91 -10.93 4.76 -9.01
C TRP A 91 -11.95 5.81 -8.57
N ASN A 92 -11.55 7.08 -8.54
CA ASN A 92 -12.46 8.22 -8.36
C ASN A 92 -12.00 9.47 -9.14
N ALA A 93 -11.06 9.32 -10.08
CA ALA A 93 -10.44 10.40 -10.86
C ALA A 93 -9.80 11.55 -10.04
N ARG A 94 -9.56 11.35 -8.73
CA ARG A 94 -8.84 12.32 -7.90
C ARG A 94 -7.35 12.03 -7.87
N ARG A 95 -6.59 13.00 -7.37
CA ARG A 95 -5.12 12.99 -7.36
C ARG A 95 -4.55 11.74 -6.70
N GLU A 96 -5.17 11.29 -5.62
CA GLU A 96 -4.75 10.14 -4.83
C GLU A 96 -4.96 8.83 -5.60
N ALA A 97 -6.10 8.67 -6.30
CA ALA A 97 -6.38 7.48 -7.11
C ALA A 97 -5.47 7.42 -8.34
N VAL A 98 -5.25 8.55 -9.03
CA VAL A 98 -4.27 8.65 -10.13
C VAL A 98 -2.90 8.22 -9.63
N ARG A 99 -2.43 8.79 -8.52
CA ARG A 99 -1.14 8.45 -7.93
C ARG A 99 -1.03 6.97 -7.58
N ALA A 100 -2.05 6.39 -6.93
CA ALA A 100 -2.06 4.99 -6.56
C ALA A 100 -1.97 4.05 -7.78
N VAL A 101 -2.67 4.37 -8.88
CA VAL A 101 -2.61 3.59 -10.12
C VAL A 101 -1.22 3.67 -10.76
N PHE A 102 -0.65 4.87 -10.87
CA PHE A 102 0.69 5.06 -11.44
C PHE A 102 1.77 4.37 -10.61
N ASP A 103 1.71 4.48 -9.29
CA ASP A 103 2.65 3.82 -8.38
C ASP A 103 2.52 2.28 -8.46
N ALA A 104 1.32 1.76 -8.78
CA ALA A 104 1.06 0.33 -8.91
C ALA A 104 1.36 -0.26 -10.30
N LEU A 105 1.79 0.53 -11.30
CA LEU A 105 2.03 0.07 -12.67
C LEU A 105 2.87 -1.21 -12.78
N PRO A 106 3.98 -1.39 -12.03
CA PRO A 106 4.74 -2.63 -12.10
C PRO A 106 3.94 -3.87 -11.72
N ILE A 107 2.98 -3.73 -10.79
CA ILE A 107 2.10 -4.83 -10.39
C ILE A 107 1.01 -5.01 -11.45
N LEU A 108 0.37 -3.93 -11.88
CA LEU A 108 -0.72 -3.95 -12.86
C LEU A 108 -0.29 -4.57 -14.20
N GLN A 109 0.92 -4.26 -14.69
CA GLN A 109 1.47 -4.82 -15.94
C GLN A 109 1.68 -6.34 -15.90
N ARG A 110 1.81 -6.92 -14.70
CA ARG A 110 2.02 -8.37 -14.50
C ARG A 110 0.76 -9.09 -14.04
N ALA A 111 -0.32 -8.34 -13.78
CA ALA A 111 -1.58 -8.89 -13.33
C ALA A 111 -2.24 -9.73 -14.43
N LYS A 112 -2.90 -10.82 -14.03
CA LYS A 112 -3.73 -11.63 -14.94
C LYS A 112 -5.08 -10.97 -15.21
N GLU A 113 -5.55 -10.18 -14.25
CA GLU A 113 -6.84 -9.50 -14.31
C GLU A 113 -6.77 -8.20 -13.52
N VAL A 114 -7.18 -7.09 -14.15
CA VAL A 114 -7.35 -5.79 -13.48
C VAL A 114 -8.81 -5.39 -13.62
N LYS A 115 -9.48 -5.13 -12.49
CA LYS A 115 -10.83 -4.56 -12.44
C LYS A 115 -10.74 -3.14 -11.95
N VAL A 116 -11.42 -2.22 -12.61
CA VAL A 116 -11.57 -0.85 -12.15
C VAL A 116 -12.96 -0.68 -11.57
N GLY A 117 -13.02 -0.32 -10.29
CA GLY A 117 -14.26 -0.05 -9.56
C GLY A 117 -14.38 1.44 -9.25
N TRP A 118 -15.52 2.02 -9.59
CA TRP A 118 -15.91 3.37 -9.19
C TRP A 118 -17.22 3.28 -8.40
N ILE A 119 -17.27 3.96 -7.26
CA ILE A 119 -18.47 4.02 -6.42
C ILE A 119 -19.02 5.44 -6.49
N ASN A 120 -20.16 5.61 -7.17
CA ASN A 120 -20.88 6.88 -7.21
C ASN A 120 -21.95 6.91 -6.12
N PRO A 121 -21.86 7.79 -5.12
CA PRO A 121 -23.01 8.10 -4.29
C PRO A 121 -24.06 8.83 -5.16
N PRO A 122 -25.36 8.54 -5.01
CA PRO A 122 -26.40 9.22 -5.79
C PRO A 122 -26.33 10.74 -5.57
N SER A 123 -26.30 11.51 -6.67
CA SER A 123 -26.29 12.98 -6.66
C SER A 123 -27.46 13.52 -7.49
N GLU A 124 -27.99 14.70 -7.13
CA GLU A 124 -29.16 15.30 -7.81
C GLU A 124 -28.90 15.67 -9.29
N HIS A 125 -27.66 15.57 -9.76
CA HIS A 125 -27.24 15.91 -11.12
C HIS A 125 -26.51 14.74 -11.81
N ASP A 126 -27.10 13.54 -11.82
CA ASP A 126 -26.56 12.42 -12.59
C ASP A 126 -26.94 12.55 -14.08
N VAL A 127 -26.15 13.31 -14.83
CA VAL A 127 -26.18 13.32 -16.31
C VAL A 127 -25.13 12.32 -16.81
N ALA A 128 -25.41 11.02 -16.71
CA ALA A 128 -24.52 9.98 -17.21
C ALA A 128 -24.57 9.94 -18.75
N GLN A 129 -23.62 10.60 -19.42
CA GLN A 129 -23.40 10.44 -20.87
C GLN A 129 -22.18 9.58 -21.20
N ASP A 130 -21.21 9.44 -20.28
CA ASP A 130 -20.00 8.62 -20.47
C ASP A 130 -19.91 7.48 -19.44
N ILE A 131 -19.26 6.38 -19.82
CA ILE A 131 -18.91 5.28 -18.91
C ILE A 131 -17.82 5.79 -17.94
N PRO A 132 -18.10 5.90 -16.64
CA PRO A 132 -17.11 6.35 -15.67
C PRO A 132 -15.89 5.41 -15.66
N ALA A 133 -14.69 5.99 -15.54
CA ALA A 133 -13.42 5.26 -15.52
C ALA A 133 -13.04 4.52 -16.83
N ALA A 134 -13.76 4.74 -17.94
CA ALA A 134 -13.38 4.13 -19.21
C ALA A 134 -12.02 4.62 -19.74
N ASP A 135 -11.69 5.88 -19.45
CA ASP A 135 -10.43 6.54 -19.81
C ASP A 135 -9.18 5.89 -19.20
N ILE A 136 -9.27 5.40 -17.96
CA ILE A 136 -8.15 4.73 -17.28
C ILE A 136 -8.02 3.25 -17.67
N CYS A 137 -8.99 2.69 -18.39
CA CYS A 137 -9.00 1.29 -18.82
C CYS A 137 -8.44 1.06 -20.24
N ALA A 138 -8.12 2.14 -20.98
CA ALA A 138 -7.62 2.09 -22.35
C ALA A 138 -6.12 1.75 -22.41
#